data_AF-A0A9D8BY51-F1
#
_entry.id   AF-A0A9D8BY51-F1
#
_cell.length_a   1.000
_cell.length_b   1.000
_cell.length_c   1.000
_cell.angle_alpha   90.00
_cell.angle_beta   90.00
_cell.angle_gamma   90.00
#
_symmetry.space_group_name_H-M   'P 1'
#
loop_
_entity.id
_entity.type
_entity.pdbx_description
1 polymer ?
#
loop_
_entity_poly.entity_id
_entity_poly.type
_entity_poly.pdbx_seq_one_letter_code
_entity_poly.pdbx_strand_id
1 'polypeptide(L)'
;MSKDQTNTTQVHGSGPFALFEEEGQLRCGKLLAEAPASVQIEQASGRRSKVKQNHMFMRFSQPGPQDLLVQAKAMAAELDVAFIWETCNQETAGDLDFMALASEYFGSGPNAVQACAMLICLQEAPIWFLRRGRGLFRPQPREQIDRALQALERRRQQDDMVQAWAGLLAQDQWPHDWLDPQGPAGLVRPIALLLKPDKQSLAYRAIDAACKARQLSTARLLLACGQFATALQLHQELFAQEHFPKGLDAAYPQVELERAIASLTLTINALDQAAVEAFSIDDSSTTEIDDALSLSISYAADGQTINELSLGVHIAVPALLLTPESRWDAMARERMSTVYAPGQKIQMLPEAIVRCFSLDEGKLCPALSLYVRFNAQCEVVGEETKLERVKIRANLRHDQLESSIDEQVIEDWERAVWPKAVLAEDLMQALGQLWRISKRLQ
;
A
#
# COMPACT_ATOMS: atom_id res chain seq x y z
N MET A 1 -56.25 20.67 4.91
CA MET A 1 -57.04 19.45 4.73
C MET A 1 -56.38 18.33 5.53
N SER A 2 -57.16 17.70 6.40
CA SER A 2 -56.81 16.77 7.49
C SER A 2 -55.57 15.89 7.31
N LYS A 3 -54.61 16.06 8.23
CA LYS A 3 -53.69 15.01 8.70
C LYS A 3 -54.28 14.45 10.00
N ASP A 4 -55.06 13.39 9.90
CA ASP A 4 -55.34 12.43 10.99
C ASP A 4 -56.26 11.35 10.43
N GLN A 5 -55.67 10.38 9.72
CA GLN A 5 -56.24 9.04 9.64
C GLN A 5 -55.46 8.19 10.62
N THR A 6 -56.07 7.93 11.76
CA THR A 6 -55.65 6.97 12.77
C THR A 6 -55.45 5.61 12.10
N ASN A 7 -54.20 5.17 12.05
CA ASN A 7 -53.74 3.89 11.53
C ASN A 7 -54.25 2.77 12.47
N THR A 8 -55.54 2.48 12.40
CA THR A 8 -56.22 1.49 13.26
C THR A 8 -56.03 0.13 12.62
N THR A 9 -55.13 -0.68 13.18
CA THR A 9 -54.95 -2.08 12.77
C THR A 9 -56.28 -2.81 12.94
N GLN A 10 -56.91 -3.20 11.82
CA GLN A 10 -58.11 -4.03 11.87
C GLN A 10 -57.72 -5.45 12.25
N VAL A 11 -58.37 -5.98 13.28
CA VAL A 11 -58.20 -7.37 13.71
C VAL A 11 -59.19 -8.20 12.91
N HIS A 12 -58.69 -9.11 12.10
CA HIS A 12 -59.52 -9.90 11.19
C HIS A 12 -60.03 -11.21 11.80
N GLY A 13 -61.21 -11.66 11.38
CA GLY A 13 -61.77 -12.96 11.76
C GLY A 13 -62.28 -13.06 13.20
N SER A 14 -62.72 -14.26 13.57
CA SER A 14 -63.22 -14.59 14.90
C SER A 14 -62.76 -15.99 15.32
N GLY A 15 -62.59 -16.21 16.62
CA GLY A 15 -62.18 -17.49 17.16
C GLY A 15 -61.43 -17.38 18.50
N PRO A 16 -61.18 -18.53 19.15
CA PRO A 16 -60.50 -18.60 20.44
C PRO A 16 -58.98 -18.40 20.35
N PHE A 17 -58.38 -18.39 19.15
CA PHE A 17 -56.95 -18.18 18.96
C PHE A 17 -56.66 -16.85 18.27
N ALA A 18 -55.48 -16.29 18.53
CA ALA A 18 -55.03 -15.02 17.98
C ALA A 18 -53.59 -15.09 17.44
N LEU A 19 -53.36 -14.45 16.29
CA LEU A 19 -52.05 -14.19 15.69
C LEU A 19 -51.64 -12.73 16.01
N PHE A 20 -50.44 -12.54 16.55
CA PHE A 20 -49.96 -11.23 17.01
C PHE A 20 -48.44 -11.09 16.84
N GLU A 21 -47.94 -9.86 16.92
CA GLU A 21 -46.51 -9.55 16.92
C GLU A 21 -46.01 -9.19 18.33
N GLU A 22 -45.01 -9.93 18.80
CA GLU A 22 -44.30 -9.69 20.05
C GLU A 22 -42.79 -9.66 19.75
N GLU A 23 -42.11 -8.57 20.15
CA GLU A 23 -40.67 -8.36 19.88
C GLU A 23 -40.26 -8.48 18.41
N GLY A 24 -41.15 -8.10 17.48
CA GLY A 24 -40.92 -8.17 16.04
C GLY A 24 -41.07 -9.57 15.43
N GLN A 25 -41.55 -10.55 16.21
CA GLN A 25 -41.81 -11.92 15.75
C GLN A 25 -43.31 -12.23 15.77
N LEU A 26 -43.77 -12.98 14.76
CA LEU A 26 -45.12 -13.52 14.72
C LEU A 26 -45.29 -14.65 15.76
N ARG A 27 -46.32 -14.54 16.59
CA ARG A 27 -46.66 -15.49 17.66
C ARG A 27 -48.15 -15.79 17.62
N CYS A 28 -48.51 -16.99 18.08
CA CYS A 28 -49.90 -17.44 18.19
C CYS A 28 -50.20 -17.94 19.60
N GLY A 29 -51.45 -17.78 20.04
CA GLY A 29 -51.90 -18.32 21.32
C GLY A 29 -53.42 -18.26 21.50
N LYS A 30 -53.90 -18.81 22.62
CA LYS A 30 -55.31 -18.87 23.00
C LYS A 30 -55.72 -17.63 23.78
N LEU A 31 -56.85 -17.03 23.42
CA LEU A 31 -57.44 -15.89 24.12
C LEU A 31 -58.02 -16.35 25.47
N LEU A 32 -57.63 -15.68 26.55
CA LEU A 32 -58.11 -15.93 27.91
C LEU A 32 -59.09 -14.86 28.39
N ALA A 33 -58.73 -13.58 28.20
CA ALA A 33 -59.53 -12.45 28.64
C ALA A 33 -59.31 -11.23 27.72
N GLU A 34 -60.34 -10.41 27.55
CA GLU A 34 -60.30 -9.23 26.70
C GLU A 34 -60.61 -7.96 27.51
N ALA A 35 -59.77 -6.94 27.33
CA ALA A 35 -59.98 -5.60 27.85
C ALA A 35 -59.94 -4.59 26.67
N PRO A 36 -60.50 -3.37 26.83
CA PRO A 36 -60.63 -2.41 25.73
C PRO A 36 -59.32 -2.07 25.00
N ALA A 37 -58.17 -2.12 25.67
CA ALA A 37 -56.86 -1.80 25.09
C ALA A 37 -55.91 -3.00 24.93
N SER A 38 -56.26 -4.18 25.47
CA SER A 38 -55.35 -5.34 25.52
C SER A 38 -56.08 -6.66 25.70
N VAL A 39 -55.48 -7.74 25.20
CA VAL A 39 -55.94 -9.11 25.37
C VAL A 39 -54.91 -9.93 26.15
N GLN A 40 -55.39 -10.84 26.99
CA GLN A 40 -54.55 -11.85 27.63
C GLN A 40 -54.53 -13.10 26.77
N ILE A 41 -53.34 -13.53 26.36
CA ILE A 41 -53.13 -14.67 25.47
C ILE A 41 -52.23 -15.69 26.18
N GLU A 42 -52.58 -16.97 26.08
CA GLU A 42 -51.77 -18.10 26.50
C GLU A 42 -51.11 -18.75 25.28
N GLN A 43 -49.79 -18.67 25.20
CA GLN A 43 -49.02 -19.32 24.15
C GLN A 43 -48.95 -20.82 24.41
N ALA A 44 -48.62 -21.58 23.37
CA ALA A 44 -48.53 -23.04 23.49
C ALA A 44 -47.39 -23.53 24.41
N SER A 45 -46.47 -22.65 24.80
CA SER A 45 -45.47 -22.89 25.85
C SER A 45 -46.01 -22.77 27.28
N GLY A 46 -47.30 -22.44 27.46
CA GLY A 46 -47.91 -22.11 28.75
C GLY A 46 -47.64 -20.67 29.22
N ARG A 47 -46.83 -19.90 28.48
CA ARG A 47 -46.55 -18.50 28.80
C ARG A 47 -47.79 -17.65 28.55
N ARG A 48 -48.21 -16.89 29.57
CA ARG A 48 -49.29 -15.89 29.47
C ARG A 48 -48.69 -14.51 29.20
N SER A 49 -49.15 -13.84 28.15
CA SER A 49 -48.73 -12.47 27.82
C SER A 49 -49.94 -11.55 27.67
N LYS A 50 -49.73 -10.28 28.03
CA LYS A 50 -50.71 -9.21 27.81
C LYS A 50 -50.32 -8.48 26.53
N VAL A 51 -51.10 -8.67 25.48
CA VAL A 51 -50.85 -8.13 24.14
C VAL A 51 -51.78 -6.96 23.90
N LYS A 52 -51.27 -5.83 23.39
CA LYS A 52 -52.12 -4.68 23.02
C LYS A 52 -53.03 -5.07 21.85
N GLN A 53 -54.25 -4.57 21.80
CA GLN A 53 -55.18 -4.93 20.72
C GLN A 53 -54.61 -4.61 19.32
N ASN A 54 -53.92 -3.48 19.17
CA ASN A 54 -53.27 -3.09 17.91
C ASN A 54 -52.03 -3.92 17.53
N HIS A 55 -51.61 -4.89 18.36
CA HIS A 55 -50.55 -5.83 18.02
C HIS A 55 -51.07 -7.15 17.43
N MET A 56 -52.39 -7.34 17.42
CA MET A 56 -53.04 -8.53 16.89
C MET A 56 -53.39 -8.32 15.41
N PHE A 57 -53.10 -9.32 14.58
CA PHE A 57 -53.41 -9.29 13.15
C PHE A 57 -54.76 -9.97 12.84
N MET A 58 -55.00 -11.15 13.44
CA MET A 58 -56.23 -11.89 13.20
C MET A 58 -56.57 -12.85 14.35
N ARG A 59 -57.84 -13.27 14.38
CA ARG A 59 -58.39 -14.33 15.23
C ARG A 59 -58.81 -15.51 14.36
N PHE A 60 -58.63 -16.72 14.89
CA PHE A 60 -58.91 -17.97 14.17
C PHE A 60 -59.35 -19.08 15.12
N SER A 61 -59.95 -20.13 14.53
CA SER A 61 -60.46 -21.29 15.27
C SER A 61 -59.72 -22.59 14.97
N GLN A 62 -59.15 -22.73 13.77
CA GLN A 62 -58.34 -23.86 13.35
C GLN A 62 -57.28 -23.39 12.34
N PRO A 63 -56.11 -24.07 12.22
CA PRO A 63 -55.61 -25.14 13.08
C PRO A 63 -55.20 -24.64 14.47
N GLY A 64 -54.59 -25.48 15.32
CA GLY A 64 -54.07 -25.04 16.63
C GLY A 64 -52.94 -24.01 16.50
N PRO A 65 -52.65 -23.19 17.54
CA PRO A 65 -51.65 -22.12 17.48
C PRO A 65 -50.23 -22.55 17.06
N GLN A 66 -49.78 -23.76 17.43
CA GLN A 66 -48.47 -24.27 17.01
C GLN A 66 -48.47 -24.67 15.54
N ASP A 67 -49.49 -25.42 15.13
CA ASP A 67 -49.63 -25.92 13.77
C ASP A 67 -49.81 -24.78 12.77
N LEU A 68 -50.49 -23.70 13.15
CA LEU A 68 -50.69 -22.53 12.30
C LEU A 68 -49.36 -21.97 11.78
N LEU A 69 -48.40 -21.67 12.66
CA LEU A 69 -47.13 -21.06 12.24
C LEU A 69 -46.27 -22.03 11.42
N VAL A 70 -46.30 -23.32 11.73
CA VAL A 70 -45.57 -24.34 10.96
C VAL A 70 -46.14 -24.46 9.55
N GLN A 71 -47.46 -24.62 9.42
CA GLN A 71 -48.14 -24.75 8.14
C GLN A 71 -48.04 -23.45 7.32
N ALA A 72 -48.16 -22.28 7.99
CA ALA A 72 -48.07 -20.99 7.32
C ALA A 72 -46.66 -20.70 6.78
N LYS A 73 -45.60 -21.09 7.52
CA LYS A 73 -44.22 -20.97 7.03
C LYS A 73 -43.95 -21.89 5.83
N ALA A 74 -44.41 -23.13 5.89
CA ALA A 74 -44.28 -24.07 4.77
C ALA A 74 -44.99 -23.53 3.52
N MET A 75 -46.21 -23.03 3.68
CA MET A 75 -46.98 -22.43 2.59
C MET A 75 -46.38 -21.12 2.09
N ALA A 76 -45.87 -20.26 2.97
CA ALA A 76 -45.23 -19.00 2.58
C ALA A 76 -44.02 -19.21 1.65
N ALA A 77 -43.25 -20.29 1.86
CA ALA A 77 -42.12 -20.64 1.02
C ALA A 77 -42.52 -21.06 -0.41
N GLU A 78 -43.78 -21.47 -0.62
CA GLU A 78 -44.32 -21.85 -1.93
C GLU A 78 -44.99 -20.67 -2.66
N LEU A 79 -45.19 -19.53 -1.99
CA LEU A 79 -45.84 -18.37 -2.58
C LEU A 79 -44.93 -17.62 -3.55
N ASP A 80 -45.46 -17.35 -4.74
CA ASP A 80 -44.80 -16.48 -5.71
C ASP A 80 -45.11 -15.00 -5.40
N VAL A 81 -44.17 -14.36 -4.71
CA VAL A 81 -44.20 -12.93 -4.37
C VAL A 81 -44.35 -12.05 -5.62
N ALA A 82 -43.69 -12.41 -6.73
CA ALA A 82 -43.73 -11.61 -7.95
C ALA A 82 -45.14 -11.60 -8.52
N PHE A 83 -45.79 -12.76 -8.54
CA PHE A 83 -47.19 -12.87 -8.95
C PHE A 83 -48.13 -12.10 -8.01
N ILE A 84 -47.95 -12.21 -6.68
CA ILE A 84 -48.75 -11.44 -5.69
C ILE A 84 -48.60 -9.92 -5.92
N TRP A 85 -47.42 -9.48 -6.32
CA TRP A 85 -47.19 -8.08 -6.67
C TRP A 85 -47.83 -7.69 -8.01
N GLU A 86 -47.81 -8.57 -9.01
CA GLU A 86 -48.47 -8.34 -10.32
C GLU A 86 -49.99 -8.22 -10.21
N THR A 87 -50.63 -8.91 -9.26
CA THR A 87 -52.07 -8.79 -9.01
C THR A 87 -52.44 -7.43 -8.40
N CYS A 88 -51.48 -6.70 -7.81
CA CYS A 88 -51.75 -5.39 -7.23
C CYS A 88 -51.86 -4.31 -8.32
N ASN A 89 -52.88 -3.45 -8.26
CA ASN A 89 -52.99 -2.30 -9.17
C ASN A 89 -51.93 -1.22 -8.84
N GLN A 90 -50.83 -1.20 -9.59
CA GLN A 90 -49.63 -0.40 -9.30
C GLN A 90 -49.85 1.12 -9.35
N GLU A 91 -50.86 1.60 -10.08
CA GLU A 91 -51.11 3.03 -10.29
C GLU A 91 -52.05 3.65 -9.23
N THR A 92 -52.80 2.81 -8.49
CA THR A 92 -53.81 3.26 -7.50
C THR A 92 -53.74 2.55 -6.16
N ALA A 93 -52.87 1.54 -5.99
CA ALA A 93 -52.72 0.84 -4.72
C ALA A 93 -52.15 1.77 -3.64
N GLY A 94 -53.01 2.10 -2.68
CA GLY A 94 -52.61 2.68 -1.41
C GLY A 94 -51.95 1.65 -0.50
N ASP A 95 -52.11 1.81 0.82
CA ASP A 95 -51.68 0.79 1.77
C ASP A 95 -52.70 -0.37 1.75
N LEU A 96 -52.25 -1.55 1.31
CA LEU A 96 -53.06 -2.75 1.18
C LEU A 96 -52.95 -3.59 2.45
N ASP A 97 -54.09 -4.12 2.90
CA ASP A 97 -54.16 -5.00 4.04
C ASP A 97 -53.89 -6.46 3.64
N PHE A 98 -53.11 -7.18 4.46
CA PHE A 98 -52.65 -8.54 4.16
C PHE A 98 -53.79 -9.53 3.94
N MET A 99 -54.94 -9.34 4.60
CA MET A 99 -56.13 -10.17 4.39
C MET A 99 -56.82 -9.91 3.06
N ALA A 100 -56.78 -8.67 2.57
CA ALA A 100 -57.29 -8.33 1.24
C ALA A 100 -56.44 -9.02 0.16
N LEU A 101 -55.10 -8.94 0.29
CA LEU A 101 -54.16 -9.63 -0.60
C LEU A 101 -54.32 -11.16 -0.54
N ALA A 102 -54.51 -11.72 0.66
CA ALA A 102 -54.77 -13.14 0.82
C ALA A 102 -56.08 -13.57 0.13
N SER A 103 -57.13 -12.73 0.19
CA SER A 103 -58.42 -13.01 -0.45
C SER A 103 -58.37 -12.90 -1.97
N GLU A 104 -57.52 -12.01 -2.49
CA GLU A 104 -57.30 -11.87 -3.94
C GLU A 104 -56.49 -13.04 -4.51
N TYR A 105 -55.47 -13.50 -3.78
CA TYR A 105 -54.61 -14.61 -4.22
C TYR A 105 -55.27 -16.00 -4.05
N PHE A 106 -55.90 -16.27 -2.90
CA PHE A 106 -56.48 -17.58 -2.59
C PHE A 106 -57.99 -17.69 -2.88
N GLY A 107 -58.64 -16.58 -3.26
CA GLY A 107 -60.08 -16.50 -3.45
C GLY A 107 -60.86 -16.09 -2.18
N SER A 108 -62.18 -15.94 -2.30
CA SER A 108 -63.02 -15.39 -1.25
C SER A 108 -63.04 -16.27 0.01
N GLY A 109 -62.39 -15.78 1.08
CA GLY A 109 -62.38 -16.40 2.41
C GLY A 109 -61.11 -17.20 2.73
N PRO A 110 -59.92 -16.58 2.73
CA PRO A 110 -58.66 -17.27 3.05
C PRO A 110 -58.74 -17.85 4.47
N ASN A 111 -58.34 -19.11 4.61
CA ASN A 111 -58.25 -19.75 5.91
C ASN A 111 -57.09 -19.14 6.73
N ALA A 112 -57.01 -19.47 8.03
CA ALA A 112 -56.00 -18.88 8.91
C ALA A 112 -54.56 -19.14 8.44
N VAL A 113 -54.29 -20.33 7.89
CA VAL A 113 -52.97 -20.72 7.37
C VAL A 113 -52.60 -19.85 6.17
N GLN A 114 -53.52 -19.69 5.21
CA GLN A 114 -53.34 -18.86 4.01
C GLN A 114 -53.11 -17.39 4.35
N ALA A 115 -53.91 -16.84 5.26
CA ALA A 115 -53.77 -15.48 5.76
C ALA A 115 -52.40 -15.24 6.45
N CYS A 116 -51.99 -16.18 7.31
CA CYS A 116 -50.71 -16.11 7.99
C CYS A 116 -49.53 -16.32 7.03
N ALA A 117 -49.67 -17.18 6.01
CA ALA A 117 -48.66 -17.41 4.98
C ALA A 117 -48.44 -16.16 4.13
N MET A 118 -49.52 -15.50 3.71
CA MET A 118 -49.45 -14.21 3.01
C MET A 118 -48.73 -13.16 3.87
N LEU A 119 -49.06 -13.06 5.16
CA LEU A 119 -48.40 -12.11 6.06
C LEU A 119 -46.88 -12.37 6.18
N ILE A 120 -46.47 -13.64 6.31
CA ILE A 120 -45.04 -14.03 6.37
C ILE A 120 -44.34 -13.66 5.05
N CYS A 121 -44.92 -14.07 3.93
CA CYS A 121 -44.42 -13.81 2.58
C CYS A 121 -44.19 -12.32 2.32
N LEU A 122 -45.15 -11.46 2.67
CA LEU A 122 -45.02 -10.01 2.54
C LEU A 122 -43.96 -9.40 3.47
N GLN A 123 -43.77 -9.95 4.67
CA GLN A 123 -42.72 -9.51 5.60
C GLN A 123 -41.32 -9.89 5.13
N GLU A 124 -41.16 -11.03 4.46
CA GLU A 124 -39.90 -11.54 3.96
C GLU A 124 -39.55 -11.01 2.55
N ALA A 125 -40.43 -10.19 1.95
CA ALA A 125 -40.29 -9.64 0.60
C ALA A 125 -40.17 -8.10 0.54
N PRO A 126 -39.17 -7.47 1.21
CA PRO A 126 -39.07 -6.02 1.27
C PRO A 126 -38.76 -5.35 -0.08
N ILE A 127 -38.23 -6.09 -1.07
CA ILE A 127 -38.01 -5.59 -2.44
C ILE A 127 -39.36 -5.29 -3.11
N TRP A 128 -40.34 -6.15 -2.89
CA TRP A 128 -41.64 -6.10 -3.56
C TRP A 128 -42.67 -5.28 -2.79
N PHE A 129 -42.63 -5.32 -1.46
CA PHE A 129 -43.60 -4.66 -0.59
C PHE A 129 -42.93 -3.83 0.51
N LEU A 130 -43.35 -2.57 0.64
CA LEU A 130 -42.95 -1.68 1.73
C LEU A 130 -43.92 -1.81 2.91
N ARG A 131 -43.41 -2.15 4.09
CA ARG A 131 -44.19 -2.21 5.33
C ARG A 131 -44.56 -0.79 5.79
N ARG A 132 -45.86 -0.46 5.86
CA ARG A 132 -46.38 0.88 6.23
C ARG A 132 -47.12 0.90 7.57
N GLY A 133 -47.35 -0.28 8.15
CA GLY A 133 -47.97 -0.48 9.44
C GLY A 133 -47.99 -1.96 9.82
N ARG A 134 -48.87 -2.34 10.75
CA ARG A 134 -49.11 -3.74 11.09
C ARG A 134 -50.20 -4.28 10.16
N GLY A 135 -49.84 -5.29 9.35
CA GLY A 135 -50.73 -5.88 8.36
C GLY A 135 -50.88 -5.05 7.09
N LEU A 136 -50.28 -3.86 7.04
CA LEU A 136 -50.38 -2.93 5.91
C LEU A 136 -49.08 -2.89 5.10
N PHE A 137 -49.20 -3.19 3.82
CA PHE A 137 -48.11 -3.27 2.86
C PHE A 137 -48.44 -2.44 1.62
N ARG A 138 -47.43 -1.77 1.09
CA ARG A 138 -47.55 -1.02 -0.15
C ARG A 138 -46.70 -1.69 -1.23
N PRO A 139 -47.27 -2.09 -2.37
CA PRO A 139 -46.48 -2.63 -3.47
C PRO A 139 -45.47 -1.55 -3.93
N GLN A 140 -44.22 -1.96 -4.14
CA GLN A 140 -43.21 -1.05 -4.66
C GLN A 140 -43.45 -0.76 -6.15
N PRO A 141 -43.10 0.44 -6.65
CA PRO A 141 -43.12 0.72 -8.08
C PRO A 141 -42.20 -0.23 -8.85
N ARG A 142 -42.61 -0.63 -10.06
CA ARG A 142 -41.83 -1.55 -10.92
C ARG A 142 -40.38 -1.10 -11.12
N GLU A 143 -40.18 0.20 -11.34
CA GLU A 143 -38.84 0.76 -11.50
C GLU A 143 -37.94 0.58 -10.26
N GLN A 144 -38.51 0.63 -9.04
CA GLN A 144 -37.76 0.42 -7.80
C GLN A 144 -37.39 -1.07 -7.63
N ILE A 145 -38.32 -1.96 -7.97
CA ILE A 145 -38.08 -3.41 -7.96
C ILE A 145 -37.00 -3.77 -8.97
N ASP A 146 -37.11 -3.32 -10.22
CA ASP A 146 -36.14 -3.61 -11.27
C ASP A 146 -34.73 -3.12 -10.88
N ARG A 147 -34.62 -1.91 -10.32
CA ARG A 147 -33.34 -1.39 -9.80
C ARG A 147 -32.80 -2.23 -8.64
N ALA A 148 -33.65 -2.65 -7.71
CA ALA A 148 -33.24 -3.47 -6.57
C ALA A 148 -32.81 -4.88 -6.99
N LEU A 149 -33.53 -5.52 -7.91
CA LEU A 149 -33.19 -6.83 -8.47
C LEU A 149 -31.88 -6.75 -9.27
N GLN A 150 -31.69 -5.72 -10.10
CA GLN A 150 -30.43 -5.49 -10.80
C GLN A 150 -29.26 -5.26 -9.84
N ALA A 151 -29.47 -4.51 -8.76
CA ALA A 151 -28.43 -4.30 -7.74
C ALA A 151 -28.08 -5.61 -7.01
N LEU A 152 -29.07 -6.43 -6.68
CA LEU A 152 -28.88 -7.74 -6.07
C LEU A 152 -28.09 -8.68 -6.99
N GLU A 153 -28.49 -8.76 -8.26
CA GLU A 153 -27.82 -9.60 -9.26
C GLU A 153 -26.38 -9.14 -9.52
N ARG A 154 -26.15 -7.81 -9.63
CA ARG A 154 -24.78 -7.27 -9.74
C ARG A 154 -23.92 -7.62 -8.52
N ARG A 155 -24.49 -7.54 -7.30
CA ARG A 155 -23.77 -7.90 -6.08
C ARG A 155 -23.43 -9.39 -6.07
N ARG A 156 -24.36 -10.25 -6.47
CA ARG A 156 -24.13 -11.68 -6.63
C ARG A 156 -22.98 -11.97 -7.60
N GLN A 157 -23.01 -11.36 -8.79
CA GLN A 157 -21.94 -11.51 -9.78
C GLN A 157 -20.57 -11.06 -9.25
N GLN A 158 -20.53 -9.96 -8.48
CA GLN A 158 -19.31 -9.48 -7.85
C GLN A 158 -18.80 -10.45 -6.78
N ASP A 159 -19.70 -10.97 -5.94
CA ASP A 159 -19.33 -11.91 -4.88
C ASP A 159 -18.86 -13.25 -5.49
N ASP A 160 -19.51 -13.74 -6.55
CA ASP A 160 -19.07 -14.93 -7.31
C ASP A 160 -17.67 -14.71 -7.92
N MET A 161 -17.41 -13.53 -8.49
CA MET A 161 -16.10 -13.18 -9.04
C MET A 161 -15.01 -13.10 -7.95
N VAL A 162 -15.33 -12.50 -6.79
CA VAL A 162 -14.43 -12.46 -5.63
C VAL A 162 -14.11 -13.87 -5.16
N GLN A 163 -15.10 -14.77 -5.08
CA GLN A 163 -14.88 -16.17 -4.70
C GLN A 163 -14.03 -16.92 -5.72
N ALA A 164 -14.28 -16.72 -7.02
CA ALA A 164 -13.49 -17.33 -8.08
C ALA A 164 -12.01 -16.92 -7.99
N TRP A 165 -11.72 -15.62 -7.84
CA TRP A 165 -10.36 -15.13 -7.68
C TRP A 165 -9.72 -15.59 -6.38
N ALA A 166 -10.45 -15.54 -5.25
CA ALA A 166 -9.96 -16.05 -3.98
C ALA A 166 -9.60 -17.54 -4.07
N GLY A 167 -10.37 -18.33 -4.83
CA GLY A 167 -10.10 -19.73 -5.09
C GLY A 167 -8.81 -19.99 -5.88
N LEU A 168 -8.49 -19.15 -6.87
CA LEU A 168 -7.22 -19.20 -7.61
C LEU A 168 -6.03 -18.83 -6.71
N LEU A 169 -6.16 -17.72 -5.98
CA LEU A 169 -5.13 -17.24 -5.05
C LEU A 169 -4.89 -18.25 -3.92
N ALA A 170 -5.93 -18.94 -3.47
CA ALA A 170 -5.81 -20.00 -2.48
C ALA A 170 -4.95 -21.18 -2.97
N GLN A 171 -4.81 -21.34 -4.28
CA GLN A 171 -4.02 -22.37 -4.97
C GLN A 171 -2.68 -21.85 -5.50
N ASP A 172 -2.18 -20.71 -4.99
CA ASP A 172 -0.92 -20.10 -5.45
C ASP A 172 -0.95 -19.65 -6.92
N GLN A 173 -2.14 -19.38 -7.46
CA GLN A 173 -2.30 -18.93 -8.84
C GLN A 173 -2.76 -17.47 -8.87
N TRP A 174 -1.98 -16.64 -9.55
CA TRP A 174 -2.38 -15.27 -9.84
C TRP A 174 -3.38 -15.25 -11.02
N PRO A 175 -4.51 -14.53 -10.92
CA PRO A 175 -5.43 -14.39 -12.05
C PRO A 175 -4.75 -13.74 -13.26
N HIS A 176 -4.91 -14.32 -14.45
CA HIS A 176 -4.38 -13.76 -15.70
C HIS A 176 -5.14 -12.48 -16.10
N ASP A 177 -4.45 -11.47 -16.64
CA ASP A 177 -5.01 -10.17 -17.02
C ASP A 177 -5.99 -9.61 -15.97
N TRP A 178 -5.60 -9.69 -14.70
CA TRP A 178 -6.50 -9.39 -13.59
C TRP A 178 -6.93 -7.91 -13.61
N LEU A 179 -8.12 -7.66 -14.14
CA LEU A 179 -8.78 -6.36 -14.18
C LEU A 179 -9.86 -6.32 -13.09
N ASP A 180 -9.84 -5.27 -12.27
CA ASP A 180 -10.88 -5.02 -11.28
C ASP A 180 -11.84 -3.93 -11.79
N PRO A 181 -13.11 -4.26 -12.11
CA PRO A 181 -14.09 -3.28 -12.56
C PRO A 181 -14.42 -2.16 -11.56
N GLN A 182 -14.14 -2.37 -10.26
CA GLN A 182 -14.33 -1.37 -9.20
C GLN A 182 -13.01 -0.81 -8.67
N GLY A 183 -11.88 -1.28 -9.21
CA GLY A 183 -10.56 -0.81 -8.81
C GLY A 183 -10.07 0.37 -9.66
N PRO A 184 -8.81 0.79 -9.44
CA PRO A 184 -8.14 1.74 -10.31
C PRO A 184 -8.13 1.26 -11.77
N ALA A 185 -8.20 2.19 -12.73
CA ALA A 185 -8.16 1.85 -14.14
C ALA A 185 -6.88 1.07 -14.51
N GLY A 186 -7.05 -0.10 -15.12
CA GLY A 186 -5.96 -0.97 -15.57
C GLY A 186 -5.83 -2.25 -14.77
N LEU A 187 -4.71 -2.96 -14.99
CA LEU A 187 -4.43 -4.23 -14.32
C LEU A 187 -4.18 -4.02 -12.83
N VAL A 188 -4.65 -4.99 -12.03
CA VAL A 188 -4.37 -5.07 -10.59
C VAL A 188 -2.86 -5.24 -10.42
N ARG A 189 -2.22 -4.25 -9.79
CA ARG A 189 -0.78 -4.27 -9.52
C ARG A 189 -0.52 -4.86 -8.13
N PRO A 190 0.25 -5.96 -8.01
CA PRO A 190 0.54 -6.60 -6.73
C PRO A 190 1.04 -5.64 -5.65
N ILE A 191 1.98 -4.76 -6.00
CA ILE A 191 2.58 -3.81 -5.07
C ILE A 191 1.58 -2.77 -4.54
N ALA A 192 0.59 -2.38 -5.35
CA ALA A 192 -0.43 -1.41 -4.96
C ALA A 192 -1.36 -1.96 -3.86
N LEU A 193 -1.58 -3.28 -3.86
CA LEU A 193 -2.36 -3.97 -2.83
C LEU A 193 -1.69 -3.96 -1.45
N LEU A 194 -0.38 -3.71 -1.38
CA LEU A 194 0.36 -3.57 -0.13
C LEU A 194 0.45 -2.13 0.35
N LEU A 195 0.72 -1.18 -0.56
CA LEU A 195 1.02 0.21 -0.20
C LEU A 195 -0.24 1.07 -0.03
N LYS A 196 -1.18 0.98 -0.97
CA LYS A 196 -2.40 1.80 -0.99
C LYS A 196 -3.60 0.95 -1.40
N PRO A 197 -3.96 -0.07 -0.59
CA PRO A 197 -5.06 -0.95 -0.91
C PRO A 197 -6.39 -0.18 -0.90
N ASP A 198 -7.14 -0.31 -2.00
CA ASP A 198 -8.56 0.04 -2.01
C ASP A 198 -9.36 -1.10 -1.39
N LYS A 199 -9.81 -0.90 -0.14
CA LYS A 199 -10.57 -1.91 0.62
C LYS A 199 -11.96 -2.19 0.05
N GLN A 200 -12.48 -1.32 -0.82
CA GLN A 200 -13.77 -1.50 -1.48
C GLN A 200 -13.66 -2.30 -2.78
N SER A 201 -12.46 -2.31 -3.38
CA SER A 201 -12.17 -3.04 -4.62
C SER A 201 -12.41 -4.55 -4.49
N LEU A 202 -12.84 -5.16 -5.60
CA LEU A 202 -13.13 -6.59 -5.67
C LEU A 202 -11.83 -7.41 -5.50
N ALA A 203 -10.73 -6.93 -6.09
CA ALA A 203 -9.42 -7.54 -5.99
C ALA A 203 -8.93 -7.59 -4.54
N TYR A 204 -9.09 -6.50 -3.78
CA TYR A 204 -8.75 -6.51 -2.35
C TYR A 204 -9.60 -7.50 -1.56
N ARG A 205 -10.92 -7.55 -1.82
CA ARG A 205 -11.81 -8.52 -1.16
C ARG A 205 -11.39 -9.97 -1.44
N ALA A 206 -10.96 -10.27 -2.67
CA ALA A 206 -10.44 -11.59 -3.04
C ALA A 206 -9.13 -11.93 -2.34
N ILE A 207 -8.19 -10.99 -2.26
CA ILE A 207 -6.93 -11.12 -1.52
C ILE A 207 -7.20 -11.36 -0.02
N ASP A 208 -8.08 -10.57 0.59
CA ASP A 208 -8.43 -10.70 2.01
C ASP A 208 -9.07 -12.08 2.30
N ALA A 209 -9.97 -12.54 1.43
CA ALA A 209 -10.56 -13.87 1.53
C ALA A 209 -9.51 -14.98 1.41
N ALA A 210 -8.60 -14.91 0.44
CA ALA A 210 -7.52 -15.88 0.26
C ALA A 210 -6.51 -15.86 1.43
N CYS A 211 -6.14 -14.68 1.91
CA CYS A 211 -5.29 -14.50 3.10
C CYS A 211 -5.91 -15.15 4.34
N LYS A 212 -7.21 -14.96 4.58
CA LYS A 212 -7.94 -15.60 5.68
C LYS A 212 -7.99 -17.11 5.55
N ALA A 213 -8.31 -17.62 4.35
CA ALA A 213 -8.38 -19.06 4.09
C ALA A 213 -7.02 -19.75 4.32
N ARG A 214 -5.92 -19.10 3.96
CA ARG A 214 -4.56 -19.65 4.08
C ARG A 214 -3.80 -19.24 5.34
N GLN A 215 -4.36 -18.33 6.15
CA GLN A 215 -3.69 -17.73 7.30
C GLN A 215 -2.34 -17.07 6.92
N LEU A 216 -2.28 -16.41 5.76
CA LEU A 216 -1.11 -15.69 5.28
C LEU A 216 -1.34 -14.18 5.35
N SER A 217 -0.24 -13.43 5.47
CA SER A 217 -0.27 -11.99 5.20
C SER A 217 -0.34 -11.76 3.68
N THR A 218 -0.84 -10.60 3.26
CA THR A 218 -0.88 -10.23 1.83
C THR A 218 0.47 -10.38 1.16
N ALA A 219 1.56 -9.91 1.79
CA ALA A 219 2.92 -10.04 1.27
C ALA A 219 3.31 -11.51 1.01
N ARG A 220 3.00 -12.42 1.95
CA ARG A 220 3.28 -13.85 1.80
C ARG A 220 2.41 -14.50 0.73
N LEU A 221 1.15 -14.09 0.61
CA LEU A 221 0.26 -14.58 -0.45
C LEU A 221 0.77 -14.17 -1.83
N LEU A 222 1.21 -12.92 -2.01
CA LEU A 222 1.75 -12.43 -3.28
C LEU A 222 3.03 -13.16 -3.69
N LEU A 223 3.92 -13.44 -2.72
CA LEU A 223 5.11 -14.27 -2.94
C LEU A 223 4.73 -15.69 -3.37
N ALA A 224 3.75 -16.30 -2.68
CA ALA A 224 3.31 -17.65 -2.97
C ALA A 224 2.63 -17.76 -4.35
N CYS A 225 1.90 -16.72 -4.78
CA CYS A 225 1.34 -16.59 -6.13
C CYS A 225 2.36 -16.18 -7.20
N GLY A 226 3.66 -16.16 -6.88
CA GLY A 226 4.73 -15.87 -7.83
C GLY A 226 4.77 -14.43 -8.35
N GLN A 227 4.13 -13.48 -7.66
CA GLN A 227 4.15 -12.06 -8.08
C GLN A 227 5.49 -11.38 -7.83
N PHE A 228 6.29 -11.95 -6.93
CA PHE A 228 7.68 -11.56 -6.70
C PHE A 228 8.51 -12.84 -6.60
N ALA A 229 9.68 -12.85 -7.23
CA ALA A 229 10.55 -14.03 -7.24
C ALA A 229 11.11 -14.34 -5.84
N THR A 230 11.36 -13.31 -5.03
CA THR A 230 11.92 -13.45 -3.68
C THR A 230 11.39 -12.39 -2.72
N ALA A 231 11.51 -12.65 -1.41
CA ALA A 231 11.22 -11.65 -0.38
C ALA A 231 12.14 -10.40 -0.51
N LEU A 232 13.36 -10.58 -1.01
CA LEU A 232 14.28 -9.48 -1.29
C LEU A 232 13.72 -8.57 -2.40
N GLN A 233 13.24 -9.14 -3.51
CA GLN A 233 12.63 -8.36 -4.58
C GLN A 233 11.40 -7.60 -4.08
N LEU A 234 10.52 -8.26 -3.31
CA LEU A 234 9.36 -7.58 -2.73
C LEU A 234 9.77 -6.40 -1.83
N HIS A 235 10.78 -6.59 -0.99
CA HIS A 235 11.29 -5.54 -0.12
C HIS A 235 11.87 -4.36 -0.92
N GLN A 236 12.67 -4.65 -1.96
CA GLN A 236 13.24 -3.64 -2.85
C GLN A 236 12.16 -2.85 -3.59
N GLU A 237 11.11 -3.52 -4.10
CA GLU A 237 10.00 -2.84 -4.78
C GLU A 237 9.17 -1.97 -3.83
N LEU A 238 8.90 -2.43 -2.60
CA LEU A 238 8.23 -1.62 -1.59
C LEU A 238 9.05 -0.38 -1.24
N PHE A 239 10.34 -0.55 -0.98
CA PHE A 239 11.26 0.54 -0.67
C PHE A 239 11.35 1.55 -1.83
N ALA A 240 11.46 1.05 -3.07
CA ALA A 240 11.51 1.90 -4.25
C ALA A 240 10.20 2.68 -4.44
N GLN A 241 9.03 2.08 -4.27
CA GLN A 241 7.75 2.80 -4.41
C GLN A 241 7.51 3.84 -3.32
N GLU A 242 7.96 3.56 -2.09
CA GLU A 242 7.79 4.46 -0.95
C GLU A 242 8.75 5.65 -1.01
N HIS A 243 10.03 5.41 -1.27
CA HIS A 243 11.07 6.44 -1.22
C HIS A 243 11.46 7.00 -2.59
N PHE A 244 11.17 6.29 -3.68
CA PHE A 244 11.46 6.68 -5.05
C PHE A 244 10.22 6.53 -5.95
N PRO A 245 9.09 7.20 -5.65
CA PRO A 245 7.81 7.01 -6.36
C PRO A 245 7.86 7.38 -7.86
N LYS A 246 8.87 8.15 -8.28
CA LYS A 246 9.15 8.49 -9.69
C LYS A 246 10.09 7.47 -10.37
N GLY A 247 10.43 6.38 -9.70
CA GLY A 247 11.42 5.40 -10.13
C GLY A 247 12.86 5.80 -9.78
N LEU A 248 13.75 4.81 -9.87
CA LEU A 248 15.19 4.99 -9.65
C LEU A 248 15.86 5.72 -10.84
N ASP A 249 15.44 5.39 -12.06
CA ASP A 249 15.98 5.93 -13.32
C ASP A 249 14.97 6.77 -14.13
N ALA A 250 13.67 6.58 -13.88
CA ALA A 250 12.61 7.22 -14.69
C ALA A 250 12.45 8.73 -14.44
N ALA A 251 13.21 9.30 -13.50
CA ALA A 251 13.29 10.74 -13.27
C ALA A 251 14.12 11.50 -14.34
N TYR A 252 14.80 10.80 -15.27
CA TYR A 252 15.80 11.41 -16.15
C TYR A 252 15.46 11.23 -17.64
N PRO A 253 15.05 12.29 -18.35
CA PRO A 253 15.02 12.25 -19.80
C PRO A 253 16.46 12.08 -20.32
N GLN A 254 16.72 11.01 -21.06
CA GLN A 254 18.06 10.67 -21.58
C GLN A 254 18.73 11.85 -22.31
N VAL A 255 17.96 12.60 -23.08
CA VAL A 255 18.44 13.80 -23.82
C VAL A 255 18.99 14.88 -22.89
N GLU A 256 18.42 15.04 -21.69
CA GLU A 256 18.88 16.03 -20.72
C GLU A 256 20.16 15.59 -20.02
N LEU A 257 20.28 14.30 -19.73
CA LEU A 257 21.48 13.68 -19.20
C LEU A 257 22.65 13.86 -20.17
N GLU A 258 22.46 13.52 -21.44
CA GLU A 258 23.47 13.69 -22.49
C GLU A 258 23.91 15.15 -22.65
N ARG A 259 22.96 16.09 -22.61
CA ARG A 259 23.26 17.53 -22.68
C ARG A 259 24.07 18.01 -21.47
N ALA A 260 23.72 17.54 -20.26
CA ALA A 260 24.45 17.87 -19.05
C ALA A 260 25.89 17.37 -19.11
N ILE A 261 26.10 16.12 -19.52
CA ILE A 261 27.43 15.53 -19.68
C ILE A 261 28.26 16.28 -20.72
N ALA A 262 27.67 16.64 -21.87
CA ALA A 262 28.36 17.41 -22.89
C ALA A 262 28.80 18.80 -22.39
N SER A 263 27.92 19.50 -21.67
CA SER A 263 28.24 20.79 -21.06
C SER A 263 29.35 20.65 -20.00
N LEU A 264 29.24 19.66 -19.12
CA LEU A 264 30.25 19.38 -18.09
C LEU A 264 31.61 19.08 -18.70
N THR A 265 31.66 18.29 -19.76
CA THR A 265 32.91 17.93 -20.45
C THR A 265 33.65 19.17 -20.92
N LEU A 266 32.94 20.15 -21.50
CA LEU A 266 33.53 21.43 -21.91
C LEU A 266 34.03 22.24 -20.70
N THR A 267 33.23 22.34 -19.65
CA THR A 267 33.60 23.04 -18.41
C THR A 267 34.84 22.42 -17.76
N ILE A 268 34.87 21.10 -17.62
CA ILE A 268 35.99 20.36 -17.02
C ILE A 268 37.25 20.55 -17.86
N ASN A 269 37.16 20.46 -19.20
CA ASN A 269 38.33 20.64 -20.07
C ASN A 269 38.92 22.04 -20.05
N ALA A 270 38.15 23.06 -19.64
CA ALA A 270 38.60 24.43 -19.50
C ALA A 270 39.35 24.70 -18.17
N LEU A 271 39.28 23.79 -17.20
CA LEU A 271 40.00 23.93 -15.93
C LEU A 271 41.50 23.70 -16.10
N ASP A 272 42.30 24.41 -15.31
CA ASP A 272 43.74 24.20 -15.26
C ASP A 272 44.07 22.77 -14.79
N GLN A 273 45.19 22.23 -15.25
CA GLN A 273 45.68 20.94 -14.79
C GLN A 273 46.62 21.14 -13.60
N ALA A 274 46.37 20.39 -12.53
CA ALA A 274 47.24 20.36 -11.35
C ALA A 274 48.63 19.83 -11.72
N ALA A 275 49.67 20.38 -11.10
CA ALA A 275 51.05 19.92 -11.27
C ALA A 275 51.35 18.63 -10.50
N VAL A 276 50.43 18.19 -9.63
CA VAL A 276 50.57 17.02 -8.77
C VAL A 276 49.81 15.82 -9.32
N GLU A 277 50.22 14.64 -8.88
CA GLU A 277 49.45 13.40 -9.03
C GLU A 277 48.90 13.00 -7.66
N ALA A 278 47.65 12.55 -7.65
CA ALA A 278 46.95 12.16 -6.43
C ALA A 278 46.65 10.66 -6.39
N PHE A 279 46.36 10.14 -5.21
CA PHE A 279 45.90 8.79 -4.98
C PHE A 279 44.74 8.78 -3.97
N SER A 280 43.83 7.82 -4.07
CA SER A 280 42.77 7.61 -3.07
C SER A 280 43.04 6.36 -2.24
N ILE A 281 42.35 6.22 -1.11
CA ILE A 281 42.34 5.02 -0.28
C ILE A 281 40.89 4.75 0.10
N ASP A 282 40.34 3.64 -0.38
CA ASP A 282 38.91 3.33 -0.20
C ASP A 282 38.69 1.84 0.10
N ASP A 283 37.47 1.47 0.46
CA ASP A 283 37.04 0.07 0.47
C ASP A 283 36.97 -0.52 -0.95
N SER A 284 37.14 -1.84 -1.08
CA SER A 284 37.09 -2.53 -2.38
C SER A 284 35.74 -2.47 -3.08
N SER A 285 34.66 -2.20 -2.34
CA SER A 285 33.33 -1.96 -2.91
C SER A 285 33.07 -0.52 -3.34
N THR A 286 33.97 0.42 -3.05
CA THR A 286 33.81 1.83 -3.43
C THR A 286 33.97 2.00 -4.94
N THR A 287 32.96 2.60 -5.57
CA THR A 287 33.00 2.91 -7.01
C THR A 287 32.73 4.39 -7.31
N GLU A 288 32.55 5.22 -6.29
CA GLU A 288 32.34 6.66 -6.37
C GLU A 288 33.38 7.25 -5.44
N ILE A 289 34.51 7.64 -6.01
CA ILE A 289 35.65 8.09 -5.22
C ILE A 289 35.53 9.59 -5.09
N ASP A 290 35.19 10.04 -3.88
CA ASP A 290 34.92 11.43 -3.57
C ASP A 290 36.18 12.20 -3.18
N ASP A 291 37.21 11.53 -2.66
CA ASP A 291 38.43 12.16 -2.18
C ASP A 291 39.70 11.46 -2.64
N ALA A 292 40.74 12.27 -2.87
CA ALA A 292 42.09 11.82 -3.16
C ALA A 292 43.10 12.76 -2.51
N LEU A 293 44.30 12.26 -2.26
CA LEU A 293 45.39 12.96 -1.60
C LEU A 293 46.59 13.06 -2.54
N SER A 294 47.31 14.18 -2.49
CA SER A 294 48.64 14.31 -3.07
C SER A 294 49.61 14.82 -2.02
N LEU A 295 50.89 14.48 -2.20
CA LEU A 295 51.95 14.96 -1.33
C LEU A 295 53.14 15.40 -2.18
N SER A 296 53.54 16.66 -2.04
CA SER A 296 54.77 17.19 -2.62
C SER A 296 55.76 17.51 -1.51
N ILE A 297 57.00 17.04 -1.67
CA ILE A 297 58.07 17.25 -0.69
C ILE A 297 59.19 18.03 -1.38
N SER A 298 59.55 19.18 -0.82
CA SER A 298 60.77 19.90 -1.18
C SER A 298 61.85 19.64 -0.14
N TYR A 299 63.08 19.45 -0.62
CA TYR A 299 64.24 19.22 0.23
C TYR A 299 65.11 20.47 0.33
N ALA A 300 65.80 20.60 1.45
CA ALA A 300 66.86 21.58 1.63
C ALA A 300 68.06 21.26 0.72
N ALA A 301 69.07 22.14 0.72
CA ALA A 301 70.25 22.01 -0.14
C ALA A 301 71.07 20.71 0.10
N ASP A 302 70.88 20.05 1.24
CA ASP A 302 71.49 18.75 1.55
C ASP A 302 70.82 17.56 0.86
N GLY A 303 69.66 17.78 0.23
CA GLY A 303 68.86 16.75 -0.46
C GLY A 303 68.25 15.70 0.46
N GLN A 304 68.32 15.88 1.78
CA GLN A 304 67.84 14.90 2.77
C GLN A 304 66.84 15.53 3.74
N THR A 305 67.07 16.77 4.15
CA THR A 305 66.20 17.46 5.10
C THR A 305 64.98 18.00 4.36
N ILE A 306 63.78 17.67 4.82
CA ILE A 306 62.55 18.24 4.28
C ILE A 306 62.52 19.74 4.62
N ASN A 307 62.37 20.58 3.59
CA ASN A 307 62.24 22.02 3.71
C ASN A 307 60.77 22.44 3.83
N GLU A 308 59.95 21.99 2.88
CA GLU A 308 58.51 22.24 2.86
C GLU A 308 57.80 20.98 2.36
N LEU A 309 56.68 20.66 3.00
CA LEU A 309 55.76 19.61 2.58
C LEU A 309 54.44 20.27 2.19
N SER A 310 53.86 19.86 1.06
CA SER A 310 52.53 20.30 0.64
C SER A 310 51.60 19.10 0.50
N LEU A 311 50.54 19.10 1.30
CA LEU A 311 49.44 18.15 1.25
C LEU A 311 48.33 18.74 0.37
N GLY A 312 47.96 18.04 -0.70
CA GLY A 312 46.75 18.31 -1.46
C GLY A 312 45.62 17.39 -1.03
N VAL A 313 44.48 17.95 -0.66
CA VAL A 313 43.21 17.24 -0.45
C VAL A 313 42.29 17.58 -1.62
N HIS A 314 41.98 16.59 -2.45
CA HIS A 314 41.26 16.77 -3.70
C HIS A 314 39.88 16.14 -3.58
N ILE A 315 38.83 16.97 -3.60
CA ILE A 315 37.45 16.49 -3.45
C ILE A 315 36.73 16.56 -4.80
N ALA A 316 36.04 15.48 -5.16
CA ALA A 316 35.15 15.43 -6.32
C ALA A 316 34.18 16.62 -6.29
N VAL A 317 33.94 17.23 -7.45
CA VAL A 317 33.25 18.52 -7.53
C VAL A 317 31.93 18.45 -8.32
N PRO A 318 30.92 17.68 -7.84
CA PRO A 318 29.61 17.64 -8.49
C PRO A 318 28.91 19.01 -8.50
N ALA A 319 29.38 19.95 -7.66
CA ALA A 319 28.94 21.36 -7.67
C ALA A 319 29.12 22.07 -9.02
N LEU A 320 29.95 21.56 -9.94
CA LEU A 320 30.00 22.05 -11.33
C LEU A 320 28.68 21.83 -12.09
N LEU A 321 27.91 20.80 -11.69
CA LEU A 321 26.57 20.52 -12.22
C LEU A 321 25.47 21.05 -11.29
N LEU A 322 25.64 20.88 -9.98
CA LEU A 322 24.64 21.14 -8.96
C LEU A 322 24.59 22.64 -8.59
N THR A 323 24.24 23.48 -9.55
CA THR A 323 24.00 24.90 -9.26
C THR A 323 22.70 25.07 -8.45
N PRO A 324 22.63 26.06 -7.53
CA PRO A 324 21.45 26.27 -6.71
C PRO A 324 20.19 26.40 -7.56
N GLU A 325 19.11 25.75 -7.10
CA GLU A 325 17.78 25.74 -7.73
C GLU A 325 17.73 25.05 -9.11
N SER A 326 18.83 24.46 -9.58
CA SER A 326 18.82 23.61 -10.75
C SER A 326 18.00 22.34 -10.50
N ARG A 327 17.56 21.69 -11.60
CA ARG A 327 16.87 20.38 -11.52
C ARG A 327 17.72 19.33 -10.78
N TRP A 328 19.04 19.38 -10.96
CA TRP A 328 19.97 18.41 -10.42
C TRP A 328 20.15 18.61 -8.92
N ASP A 329 20.20 19.89 -8.48
CA ASP A 329 20.19 20.26 -7.07
C ASP A 329 18.87 19.85 -6.38
N ALA A 330 17.71 20.18 -6.98
CA ALA A 330 16.41 19.80 -6.41
C ALA A 330 16.28 18.29 -6.17
N MET A 331 16.84 17.50 -7.07
CA MET A 331 16.85 16.05 -7.01
C MET A 331 17.87 15.49 -6.01
N ALA A 332 19.09 16.01 -5.98
CA ALA A 332 20.06 15.66 -4.94
C ALA A 332 19.46 15.94 -3.55
N ARG A 333 18.74 17.06 -3.39
CA ARG A 333 17.97 17.38 -2.18
C ARG A 333 16.81 16.42 -1.90
N GLU A 334 16.06 15.99 -2.93
CA GLU A 334 14.99 14.99 -2.78
C GLU A 334 15.54 13.64 -2.27
N ARG A 335 16.73 13.22 -2.74
CA ARG A 335 17.38 11.97 -2.30
C ARG A 335 18.17 12.09 -1.00
N MET A 336 18.67 13.29 -0.67
CA MET A 336 19.51 13.64 0.48
C MET A 336 20.89 12.95 0.52
N SER A 337 20.97 11.64 0.28
CA SER A 337 22.20 10.86 0.28
C SER A 337 22.10 9.65 -0.63
N THR A 338 23.25 9.03 -0.92
CA THR A 338 23.30 7.69 -1.51
C THR A 338 22.82 6.66 -0.47
N VAL A 339 21.91 5.78 -0.88
CA VAL A 339 21.44 4.67 -0.03
C VAL A 339 22.40 3.51 -0.18
N TYR A 340 23.00 3.09 0.94
CA TYR A 340 23.87 1.92 1.01
C TYR A 340 23.10 0.75 1.65
N ALA A 341 22.97 -0.34 0.92
CA ALA A 341 22.40 -1.61 1.39
C ALA A 341 23.39 -2.75 1.11
N PRO A 342 23.31 -3.88 1.82
CA PRO A 342 24.19 -5.02 1.55
C PRO A 342 24.10 -5.47 0.08
N GLY A 343 25.18 -5.32 -0.68
CA GLY A 343 25.26 -5.69 -2.09
C GLY A 343 24.50 -4.77 -3.07
N GLN A 344 23.98 -3.64 -2.61
CA GLN A 344 23.27 -2.69 -3.46
C GLN A 344 23.51 -1.25 -3.02
N LYS A 345 23.58 -0.34 -3.99
CA LYS A 345 23.57 1.10 -3.73
C LYS A 345 22.60 1.81 -4.66
N ILE A 346 21.96 2.86 -4.14
CA ILE A 346 21.12 3.76 -4.94
C ILE A 346 21.75 5.13 -4.83
N GLN A 347 22.36 5.57 -5.93
CA GLN A 347 23.13 6.80 -6.00
C GLN A 347 22.25 8.03 -5.85
N MET A 348 22.80 9.09 -5.26
CA MET A 348 22.13 10.39 -5.18
C MET A 348 21.93 11.04 -6.58
N LEU A 349 22.84 10.79 -7.51
CA LEU A 349 22.79 11.28 -8.90
C LEU A 349 22.78 10.10 -9.88
N PRO A 350 22.42 10.30 -11.16
CA PRO A 350 22.60 9.27 -12.17
C PRO A 350 24.04 8.81 -12.27
N GLU A 351 24.24 7.51 -12.48
CA GLU A 351 25.57 6.91 -12.61
C GLU A 351 26.44 7.59 -13.67
N ALA A 352 25.84 7.97 -14.80
CA ALA A 352 26.56 8.66 -15.86
C ALA A 352 27.08 10.04 -15.44
N ILE A 353 26.38 10.74 -14.53
CA ILE A 353 26.85 12.00 -13.94
C ILE A 353 27.95 11.73 -12.91
N VAL A 354 27.75 10.75 -12.03
CA VAL A 354 28.73 10.41 -10.99
C VAL A 354 30.07 10.03 -11.61
N ARG A 355 30.07 9.27 -12.71
CA ARG A 355 31.27 8.90 -13.48
C ARG A 355 32.06 10.10 -14.03
N CYS A 356 31.45 11.28 -14.16
CA CYS A 356 32.15 12.51 -14.56
C CYS A 356 32.99 13.11 -13.43
N PHE A 357 32.68 12.78 -12.17
CA PHE A 357 33.30 13.38 -10.98
C PHE A 357 34.11 12.40 -10.15
N SER A 358 33.84 11.10 -10.24
CA SER A 358 34.60 10.06 -9.53
C SER A 358 36.10 10.18 -9.85
N LEU A 359 36.91 10.22 -8.80
CA LEU A 359 38.37 10.34 -8.87
C LEU A 359 39.02 9.00 -9.23
N ASP A 360 38.68 8.48 -10.42
CA ASP A 360 39.12 7.17 -10.88
C ASP A 360 40.59 7.17 -11.37
N GLU A 361 41.29 6.08 -11.08
CA GLU A 361 42.67 5.83 -11.43
C GLU A 361 42.92 5.96 -12.93
N GLY A 362 44.07 6.56 -13.26
CA GLY A 362 44.51 6.79 -14.63
C GLY A 362 43.79 7.95 -15.31
N LYS A 363 42.77 8.56 -14.69
CA LYS A 363 42.04 9.70 -15.28
C LYS A 363 42.54 11.04 -14.78
N LEU A 364 42.23 12.06 -15.57
CA LEU A 364 42.39 13.46 -15.21
C LEU A 364 41.01 13.97 -14.79
N CYS A 365 40.78 14.08 -13.49
CA CYS A 365 39.44 14.31 -12.91
C CYS A 365 39.30 15.73 -12.37
N PRO A 366 38.12 16.38 -12.49
CA PRO A 366 37.89 17.66 -11.87
C PRO A 366 37.83 17.52 -10.34
N ALA A 367 38.49 18.42 -9.62
CA ALA A 367 38.47 18.45 -8.17
C ALA A 367 38.45 19.88 -7.64
N LEU A 368 37.84 20.05 -6.47
CA LEU A 368 38.11 21.17 -5.58
C LEU A 368 39.26 20.76 -4.66
N SER A 369 40.44 21.31 -4.93
CA SER A 369 41.67 20.99 -4.21
C SER A 369 41.94 21.99 -3.11
N LEU A 370 42.25 21.52 -1.91
CA LEU A 370 42.86 22.28 -0.82
C LEU A 370 44.32 21.87 -0.67
N TYR A 371 45.23 22.80 -0.90
CA TYR A 371 46.66 22.63 -0.63
C TYR A 371 47.00 23.24 0.71
N VAL A 372 47.60 22.46 1.60
CA VAL A 372 48.13 22.91 2.89
C VAL A 372 49.63 22.71 2.88
N ARG A 373 50.38 23.78 3.13
CA ARG A 373 51.84 23.76 3.21
C ARG A 373 52.29 23.70 4.66
N PHE A 374 53.27 22.85 4.92
CA PHE A 374 53.85 22.60 6.23
C PHE A 374 55.35 22.87 6.18
N ASN A 375 55.89 23.49 7.24
CA ASN A 375 57.34 23.58 7.43
C ASN A 375 57.93 22.24 7.92
N ALA A 376 59.25 22.20 8.11
CA ALA A 376 59.96 21.04 8.65
C ALA A 376 59.46 20.59 10.04
N GLN A 377 58.85 21.49 10.81
CA GLN A 377 58.24 21.21 12.10
C GLN A 377 56.76 20.77 11.98
N CYS A 378 56.27 20.48 10.77
CA CYS A 378 54.87 20.12 10.51
C CYS A 378 53.86 21.19 10.97
N GLU A 379 54.27 22.46 11.01
CA GLU A 379 53.38 23.59 11.29
C GLU A 379 52.84 24.14 9.97
N VAL A 380 51.56 24.49 9.93
CA VAL A 380 50.93 25.06 8.74
C VAL A 380 51.50 26.44 8.45
N VAL A 381 52.06 26.63 7.25
CA VAL A 381 52.63 27.90 6.77
C VAL A 381 51.82 28.56 5.66
N GLY A 382 50.82 27.87 5.13
CA GLY A 382 49.87 28.48 4.21
C GLY A 382 48.88 27.48 3.62
N GLU A 383 47.81 28.02 3.05
CA GLU A 383 46.74 27.27 2.41
C GLU A 383 46.36 27.92 1.07
N GLU A 384 45.92 27.09 0.13
CA GLU A 384 45.42 27.54 -1.18
C GLU A 384 44.31 26.61 -1.65
N THR A 385 43.18 27.16 -2.13
CA THR A 385 42.10 26.38 -2.73
C THR A 385 42.05 26.61 -4.23
N LYS A 386 41.94 25.54 -5.02
CA LYS A 386 41.88 25.58 -6.48
C LYS A 386 40.76 24.70 -7.02
N LEU A 387 40.10 25.19 -8.06
CA LEU A 387 39.25 24.37 -8.92
C LEU A 387 40.06 23.99 -10.15
N GLU A 388 40.36 22.72 -10.30
CA GLU A 388 41.34 22.25 -11.29
C GLU A 388 41.04 20.80 -11.70
N ARG A 389 41.87 20.26 -12.60
CA ARG A 389 41.89 18.83 -12.92
C ARG A 389 43.12 18.17 -12.35
N VAL A 390 42.93 17.10 -11.60
CA VAL A 390 43.99 16.35 -10.92
C VAL A 390 44.17 14.98 -11.58
N LYS A 391 45.42 14.58 -11.83
CA LYS A 391 45.72 13.26 -12.34
C LYS A 391 45.66 12.26 -11.19
N ILE A 392 44.74 11.30 -11.26
CA ILE A 392 44.67 10.22 -10.28
C ILE A 392 45.60 9.11 -10.72
N ARG A 393 46.65 8.87 -9.95
CA ARG A 393 47.66 7.86 -10.21
C ARG A 393 47.25 6.47 -9.73
N ALA A 394 46.62 6.38 -8.57
CA ALA A 394 46.27 5.11 -7.94
C ALA A 394 44.99 5.23 -7.10
N ASN A 395 44.09 4.25 -7.21
CA ASN A 395 43.02 4.07 -6.25
C ASN A 395 43.34 2.87 -5.34
N LEU A 396 43.97 3.15 -4.20
CA LEU A 396 44.38 2.11 -3.26
C LEU A 396 43.16 1.53 -2.52
N ARG A 397 43.28 0.28 -2.07
CA ARG A 397 42.22 -0.43 -1.35
C ARG A 397 42.69 -0.94 0.00
N HIS A 398 41.90 -0.68 1.04
CA HIS A 398 42.24 -1.05 2.42
C HIS A 398 42.60 -2.53 2.55
N ASP A 399 41.75 -3.41 2.02
CA ASP A 399 41.95 -4.87 2.04
C ASP A 399 43.23 -5.35 1.36
N GLN A 400 43.72 -4.62 0.35
CA GLN A 400 44.97 -4.91 -0.33
C GLN A 400 46.21 -4.46 0.46
N LEU A 401 46.11 -3.32 1.15
CA LEU A 401 47.22 -2.75 1.92
C LEU A 401 47.38 -3.45 3.28
N GLU A 402 46.29 -3.69 4.02
CA GLU A 402 46.31 -4.17 5.41
C GLU A 402 47.08 -5.48 5.62
N SER A 403 47.13 -6.33 4.60
CA SER A 403 47.87 -7.61 4.67
C SER A 403 49.40 -7.45 4.77
N SER A 404 49.93 -6.32 4.30
CA SER A 404 51.36 -6.08 4.12
C SER A 404 51.86 -4.76 4.70
N ILE A 405 50.94 -3.85 5.03
CA ILE A 405 51.20 -2.48 5.49
C ILE A 405 50.31 -2.24 6.70
N ASP A 406 50.85 -2.50 7.88
CA ASP A 406 50.21 -2.24 9.17
C ASP A 406 50.73 -0.93 9.79
N GLU A 407 50.25 -0.60 10.99
CA GLU A 407 50.65 0.62 11.72
C GLU A 407 52.17 0.68 11.95
N GLN A 408 52.82 -0.46 12.24
CA GLN A 408 54.27 -0.49 12.47
C GLN A 408 55.05 -0.23 11.18
N VAL A 409 54.62 -0.81 10.07
CA VAL A 409 55.23 -0.60 8.75
C VAL A 409 55.12 0.87 8.33
N ILE A 410 53.97 1.51 8.55
CA ILE A 410 53.77 2.93 8.20
C ILE A 410 54.58 3.85 9.12
N GLU A 411 54.65 3.56 10.42
CA GLU A 411 55.39 4.38 11.39
C GLU A 411 56.91 4.35 11.10
N ASP A 412 57.44 3.16 10.83
CA ASP A 412 58.86 2.92 10.53
C ASP A 412 59.15 2.77 9.02
N TRP A 413 58.35 3.38 8.14
CA TRP A 413 58.41 3.18 6.69
C TRP A 413 59.79 3.41 6.05
N GLU A 414 60.64 4.25 6.65
CA GLU A 414 62.02 4.52 6.20
C GLU A 414 62.94 3.28 6.35
N ARG A 415 62.57 2.33 7.20
CA ARG A 415 63.34 1.12 7.55
C ARG A 415 62.56 -0.17 7.34
N ALA A 416 61.24 -0.10 7.32
CA ALA A 416 60.37 -1.26 7.14
C ALA A 416 60.60 -1.92 5.77
N VAL A 417 60.27 -3.20 5.67
CA VAL A 417 60.31 -3.95 4.42
C VAL A 417 58.88 -4.30 4.04
N TRP A 418 58.44 -3.85 2.87
CA TRP A 418 57.14 -4.19 2.29
C TRP A 418 57.31 -4.66 0.84
N PRO A 419 56.36 -5.43 0.30
CA PRO A 419 56.39 -5.81 -1.11
C PRO A 419 56.15 -4.57 -1.99
N LYS A 420 57.15 -4.14 -2.77
CA LYS A 420 57.00 -3.00 -3.71
C LYS A 420 55.95 -3.24 -4.81
N ALA A 421 55.57 -4.50 -5.04
CA ALA A 421 54.46 -4.86 -5.91
C ALA A 421 53.08 -4.51 -5.32
N VAL A 422 52.98 -4.37 -3.99
CA VAL A 422 51.76 -3.95 -3.28
C VAL A 422 51.67 -2.43 -3.26
N LEU A 423 52.76 -1.73 -2.93
CA LEU A 423 52.80 -0.27 -2.90
C LEU A 423 54.16 0.26 -3.36
N ALA A 424 54.12 1.19 -4.32
CA ALA A 424 55.32 1.88 -4.80
C ALA A 424 55.98 2.69 -3.68
N GLU A 425 57.30 2.87 -3.80
CA GLU A 425 58.13 3.45 -2.72
C GLU A 425 57.79 4.90 -2.41
N ASP A 426 57.46 5.68 -3.43
CA ASP A 426 57.02 7.07 -3.30
C ASP A 426 55.60 7.20 -2.70
N LEU A 427 54.70 6.27 -3.00
CA LEU A 427 53.39 6.21 -2.33
C LEU A 427 53.54 5.78 -0.87
N MET A 428 54.43 4.84 -0.55
CA MET A 428 54.75 4.49 0.84
C MET A 428 55.31 5.70 1.60
N GLN A 429 56.24 6.44 0.98
CA GLN A 429 56.74 7.69 1.55
C GLN A 429 55.60 8.69 1.80
N ALA A 430 54.67 8.82 0.86
CA ALA A 430 53.51 9.69 1.04
C ALA A 430 52.64 9.26 2.22
N LEU A 431 52.29 7.97 2.32
CA LEU A 431 51.52 7.43 3.45
C LEU A 431 52.24 7.64 4.80
N GLY A 432 53.54 7.38 4.86
CA GLY A 432 54.33 7.57 6.07
C GLY A 432 54.38 9.03 6.54
N GLN A 433 54.47 9.98 5.61
CA GLN A 433 54.40 11.40 5.94
C GLN A 433 52.98 11.85 6.34
N LEU A 434 51.95 11.38 5.64
CA LEU A 434 50.55 11.60 6.01
C LEU A 434 50.25 11.10 7.41
N TRP A 435 50.80 9.94 7.78
CA TRP A 435 50.70 9.39 9.13
C TRP A 435 51.36 10.29 10.19
N ARG A 436 52.56 10.79 9.91
CA ARG A 436 53.25 11.75 10.81
C ARG A 436 52.42 13.04 11.00
N ILE A 437 51.83 13.55 9.92
CA ILE A 437 50.96 14.72 9.95
C ILE A 437 49.70 14.43 10.78
N SER A 438 49.03 13.29 10.53
CA SER A 438 47.79 12.95 11.22
C SER A 438 47.98 12.77 12.73
N LYS A 439 49.08 12.15 13.17
CA LYS A 439 49.42 12.01 14.60
C LYS A 439 49.70 13.35 15.30
N ARG A 440 50.13 14.38 14.56
CA ARG A 440 50.34 15.73 15.12
C ARG A 440 49.09 16.59 15.16
N LEU A 441 48.10 16.28 14.33
CA LEU A 441 46.81 16.98 14.30
C LEU A 441 45.83 16.47 15.37
N GLN A 442 46.10 15.31 15.98
CA GLN A 442 45.41 14.77 17.16
C GLN A 442 45.94 15.41 18.44
#